data_AF-A0A7K0LR51-F1
#
_entry.id   AF-A0A7K0LR51-F1
#
_cell.length_a   1.000
_cell.length_b   1.000
_cell.length_c   1.000
_cell.angle_alpha   90.00
_cell.angle_beta   90.00
_cell.angle_gamma   90.00
#
_symmetry.space_group_name_H-M   'P 1'
#
loop_
_entity.id
_entity.type
_entity.pdbx_description
1 polymer ?
#
loop_
_entity_poly.entity_id
_entity_poly.type
_entity_poly.pdbx_seq_one_letter_code
_entity_poly.pdbx_strand_id
1 'polypeptide(L)'
;MTDQLETHGAEEDARNESILIWVDGRLVPRAQATVSVYDSGFMMGDGVWEGIRLHDGTWAFLDDHLDRLFEAAKAIDLTMA
;
A
#
# COMPACT_ATOMS: atom_id res chain seq x y z
N MET A 1 4.92 -14.85 -26.01
CA MET A 1 4.96 -15.04 -24.55
C MET A 1 3.82 -14.20 -24.04
N THR A 2 2.74 -14.84 -23.60
CA THR A 2 1.47 -14.19 -23.25
C THR A 2 1.71 -13.13 -22.20
N ASP A 3 1.37 -11.88 -22.53
CA ASP A 3 1.33 -10.76 -21.61
C ASP A 3 0.21 -11.05 -20.60
N GLN A 4 0.55 -11.72 -19.49
CA GLN A 4 -0.42 -12.01 -18.44
C GLN A 4 -0.63 -10.72 -17.66
N LEU A 5 -1.63 -9.96 -18.09
CA LEU A 5 -2.21 -8.87 -17.31
C LEU A 5 -2.82 -9.46 -16.04
N GLU A 6 -2.07 -9.41 -14.94
CA GLU A 6 -2.58 -9.70 -13.61
C GLU A 6 -3.45 -8.53 -13.13
N THR A 7 -4.48 -8.82 -12.35
CA THR A 7 -5.40 -7.80 -11.81
C THR A 7 -4.70 -6.69 -11.02
N HIS A 8 -3.51 -6.97 -10.47
CA HIS A 8 -2.68 -6.04 -9.71
C HIS A 8 -1.31 -5.77 -10.37
N GLY A 9 -1.14 -6.16 -11.64
CA GLY A 9 0.08 -5.88 -12.39
C GLY A 9 0.25 -4.37 -12.64
N ALA A 10 1.48 -3.89 -12.53
CA ALA A 10 1.86 -2.53 -12.91
C ALA A 10 3.03 -2.61 -13.89
N GLU A 11 3.14 -1.61 -14.78
CA GLU A 11 4.30 -1.48 -15.65
C GLU A 11 5.59 -1.38 -14.83
N GLU A 12 6.61 -2.12 -15.25
CA GLU A 12 7.92 -2.04 -14.60
C GLU A 12 8.55 -0.66 -14.85
N ASP A 13 9.06 -0.07 -13.78
CA ASP A 13 9.73 1.22 -13.82
C ASP A 13 11.01 1.14 -12.97
N ALA A 14 12.16 1.28 -13.61
CA ALA A 14 13.48 1.22 -12.97
C ALA A 14 13.64 2.23 -11.82
N ARG A 15 12.89 3.34 -11.84
CA ARG A 15 12.90 4.33 -10.74
C ARG A 15 12.38 3.74 -9.42
N ASN A 16 11.56 2.69 -9.49
CA ASN A 16 11.02 2.03 -8.32
C ASN A 16 12.01 1.08 -7.62
N GLU A 17 13.19 0.82 -8.18
CA GLU A 17 14.18 -0.08 -7.59
C GLU A 17 14.79 0.47 -6.29
N SER A 18 14.92 1.80 -6.20
CA SER A 18 15.61 2.49 -5.10
C SER A 18 14.66 3.24 -4.15
N ILE A 19 13.35 3.07 -4.29
CA ILE A 19 12.38 3.68 -3.38
C ILE A 19 12.52 3.11 -1.96
N LEU A 20 12.11 3.93 -1.00
CA LEU A 20 12.01 3.53 0.39
C LEU A 20 10.56 3.15 0.70
N ILE A 21 10.38 2.06 1.42
CA ILE A 21 9.09 1.59 1.93
C ILE A 21 9.07 1.82 3.43
N TRP A 22 7.98 2.37 3.96
CA TRP A 22 7.79 2.51 5.39
C TRP A 22 7.22 1.21 5.96
N VAL A 23 7.97 0.54 6.84
CA VAL A 23 7.58 -0.71 7.51
C VAL A 23 8.09 -0.66 8.95
N ASP A 24 7.23 -1.00 9.91
CA ASP A 24 7.55 -1.07 11.35
C ASP A 24 8.30 0.17 11.88
N GLY A 25 7.78 1.35 11.56
CA GLY A 25 8.31 2.63 12.04
C GLY A 25 9.59 3.11 11.35
N ARG A 26 10.02 2.47 10.25
CA ARG A 26 11.29 2.77 9.56
C ARG A 26 11.12 2.81 8.05
N LEU A 27 11.88 3.68 7.39
CA LEU A 27 12.06 3.67 5.94
C LEU A 27 13.18 2.68 5.57
N VAL A 28 12.87 1.70 4.73
CA VAL A 28 13.83 0.68 4.27
C VAL A 28 13.84 0.60 2.74
N PRO A 29 14.96 0.23 2.09
CA PRO A 29 15.00 -0.01 0.65
C PRO A 29 13.95 -1.06 0.24
N ARG A 30 13.31 -0.91 -0.93
CA ARG A 30 12.30 -1.84 -1.47
C ARG A 30 12.69 -3.32 -1.33
N ALA A 31 13.94 -3.66 -1.67
CA ALA A 31 14.43 -5.04 -1.62
C ALA A 31 14.54 -5.64 -0.19
N GLN A 32 14.47 -4.79 0.84
CA GLN A 32 14.57 -5.18 2.25
C GLN A 32 13.22 -5.04 2.98
N ALA A 33 12.18 -4.54 2.32
CA ALA A 33 10.86 -4.41 2.91
C ALA A 33 10.22 -5.80 3.08
N THR A 34 9.97 -6.19 4.32
CA THR A 34 9.41 -7.50 4.67
C THR A 34 8.33 -7.34 5.74
N VAL A 35 7.29 -8.16 5.67
CA VAL A 35 6.30 -8.35 6.74
C VAL A 35 6.42 -9.76 7.31
N SER A 36 5.94 -9.97 8.53
CA SER A 36 5.85 -11.32 9.11
C SER A 36 4.88 -12.19 8.31
N VAL A 37 5.22 -13.47 8.11
CA VAL A 37 4.25 -14.44 7.56
C VAL A 37 3.08 -14.72 8.50
N TYR A 38 3.19 -14.30 9.77
CA TYR A 38 2.13 -14.35 10.77
C TYR A 38 1.38 -13.03 10.94
N ASP A 39 1.61 -12.04 10.06
CA ASP A 39 0.81 -10.84 10.00
C ASP A 39 -0.64 -11.20 9.59
N SER A 40 -1.65 -10.66 10.28
CA SER A 40 -3.05 -10.99 10.01
C SER A 40 -3.53 -10.49 8.64
N GLY A 41 -2.97 -9.36 8.16
CA GLY A 41 -3.19 -8.86 6.81
C GLY A 41 -2.65 -9.83 5.76
N PHE A 42 -1.52 -10.50 6.02
CA PHE A 42 -1.00 -11.53 5.12
C PHE A 42 -1.75 -12.87 5.24
N MET A 43 -2.01 -13.36 6.47
CA MET A 43 -2.59 -14.69 6.68
C MET A 43 -4.07 -14.77 6.26
N MET A 44 -4.82 -13.71 6.50
CA MET A 44 -6.29 -13.74 6.45
C MET A 44 -6.88 -12.60 5.62
N GLY A 45 -6.05 -11.67 5.13
CA GLY A 45 -6.53 -10.46 4.48
C GLY A 45 -7.17 -9.48 5.48
N ASP A 46 -6.82 -9.57 6.76
CA ASP A 46 -7.35 -8.72 7.82
C ASP A 46 -6.68 -7.34 7.80
N GLY A 47 -7.13 -6.49 6.89
CA GLY A 47 -6.61 -5.14 6.72
C GLY A 47 -7.39 -4.32 5.70
N VAL A 48 -7.13 -3.02 5.70
CA VAL A 48 -7.67 -2.06 4.72
C VAL A 48 -6.51 -1.34 4.04
N TRP A 49 -6.70 -0.92 2.79
CA TRP A 49 -5.67 -0.23 2.02
C TRP A 49 -6.26 0.88 1.16
N GLU A 50 -5.43 1.86 0.83
CA GLU A 50 -5.74 2.93 -0.12
C GLU A 50 -4.58 3.14 -1.09
N GLY A 51 -4.93 3.49 -2.32
CA GLY A 51 -3.98 3.89 -3.36
C GLY A 51 -4.22 5.34 -3.75
N ILE A 52 -3.23 6.21 -3.50
CA ILE A 52 -3.33 7.65 -3.79
C ILE A 52 -2.38 8.00 -4.95
N ARG A 53 -2.85 8.83 -5.88
CA ARG A 53 -2.03 9.32 -7.01
C ARG A 53 -1.44 10.68 -6.69
N LEU A 54 -0.15 10.85 -6.99
CA LEU A 54 0.55 12.13 -7.01
C LEU A 54 0.66 12.62 -8.45
N HIS A 55 0.12 13.80 -8.73
CA HIS A 55 0.22 14.46 -10.02
C HIS A 55 0.89 15.82 -9.83
N ASP A 56 2.07 16.00 -10.43
CA ASP A 56 2.81 17.27 -10.42
C ASP A 56 2.91 17.90 -9.02
N GLY A 57 3.24 17.08 -8.01
CA GLY A 57 3.40 17.52 -6.62
C GLY A 57 2.09 17.70 -5.84
N THR A 58 0.94 17.36 -6.44
CA THR A 58 -0.38 17.45 -5.81
C THR A 58 -1.03 16.07 -5.68
N TRP A 59 -1.50 15.73 -4.49
CA TRP A 59 -2.27 14.50 -4.26
C TRP A 59 -3.68 14.65 -4.80
N ALA A 60 -4.13 13.71 -5.63
CA ALA A 60 -5.52 13.70 -6.10
C ALA A 60 -6.46 13.22 -5.00
N PHE A 61 -7.49 14.02 -4.70
CA PHE A 61 -8.59 13.67 -3.77
C PHE A 61 -8.10 13.18 -2.40
N LEU A 62 -7.05 13.79 -1.86
CA LEU A 62 -6.39 13.31 -0.63
C LEU A 62 -7.38 13.12 0.52
N ASP A 63 -8.22 14.13 0.77
CA ASP A 63 -9.20 14.10 1.88
C ASP A 63 -10.19 12.94 1.69
N ASP A 64 -10.75 12.77 0.48
CA ASP A 64 -11.69 11.69 0.17
C ASP A 64 -11.06 10.29 0.33
N HIS A 65 -9.78 10.13 -0.01
CA HIS A 65 -9.04 8.88 0.19
C HIS A 65 -8.82 8.59 1.68
N LEU A 66 -8.43 9.59 2.46
CA LEU A 66 -8.21 9.44 3.91
C LEU A 66 -9.53 9.14 4.63
N ASP A 67 -10.60 9.85 4.31
CA ASP A 67 -11.93 9.58 4.87
C ASP A 67 -12.36 8.14 4.62
N ARG A 68 -12.18 7.64 3.38
CA ARG A 68 -12.50 6.26 3.04
C ARG A 68 -11.63 5.25 3.79
N LEU A 69 -10.33 5.52 3.96
CA LEU A 69 -9.44 4.66 4.74
C LEU A 69 -9.89 4.52 6.20
N PHE A 70 -10.19 5.65 6.86
CA PHE A 70 -10.61 5.66 8.26
C PHE A 70 -11.99 5.04 8.47
N GLU A 71 -12.94 5.30 7.57
CA GLU A 71 -14.26 4.64 7.61
C GLU A 71 -14.15 3.12 7.37
N ALA A 72 -13.27 2.68 6.46
CA ALA A 72 -13.01 1.26 6.25
C ALA A 72 -12.37 0.59 7.46
N ALA A 73 -11.37 1.22 8.09
CA ALA A 73 -10.74 0.73 9.31
C ALA A 73 -11.77 0.58 10.44
N LYS A 74 -12.64 1.58 10.63
CA LYS A 74 -13.74 1.54 11.59
C LYS A 74 -14.74 0.41 11.31
N ALA A 75 -15.06 0.14 10.04
CA ALA A 75 -16.01 -0.90 9.67
C ALA A 75 -15.55 -2.31 10.06
N ILE A 76 -14.24 -2.53 10.20
CA ILE A 76 -13.64 -3.80 10.63
C ILE A 76 -13.11 -3.78 12.07
N ASP A 77 -13.42 -2.74 12.84
CA ASP A 77 -12.92 -2.53 14.21
C ASP A 77 -11.38 -2.50 14.33
N LEU A 78 -10.70 -2.03 13.27
CA LEU A 78 -9.26 -1.84 13.26
C LEU A 78 -8.89 -0.52 13.94
N THR A 79 -8.17 -0.61 15.05
CA THR A 79 -7.67 0.58 15.76
C THR A 79 -6.46 1.16 15.02
N MET A 80 -6.58 2.42 14.60
CA MET A 80 -5.47 3.20 14.07
C MET A 80 -4.87 4.06 15.18
N ALA A 81 -3.55 3.92 15.41
CA ALA A 81 -2.80 4.62 16.45
C ALA A 81 -2.32 6.01 16.02
#